data_AF-A0A6A4ZK61-F1
#
_entry.id   AF-A0A6A4ZK61-F1
#
_cell.length_a   1.000
_cell.length_b   1.000
_cell.length_c   1.000
_cell.angle_alpha   90.00
_cell.angle_beta   90.00
_cell.angle_gamma   90.00
#
_symmetry.space_group_name_H-M   'P 1'
#
loop_
_entity.id
_entity.type
_entity.pdbx_description
1 polymer ?
#
loop_
_entity_poly.entity_id
_entity_poly.type
_entity_poly.pdbx_seq_one_letter_code
_entity_poly.pdbx_strand_id
1 'polypeptide(L)'
;MDLVPPSWAGPSMAYYGGNPLCFSFKTSRPYPQMPFSYYDACQSQTRFAITLDRSNVFFAILAMSLNSPSVCQLSPGNQNTCQQILSSGMAAIRELGTLSSSAMTQQSRQDIVALNIQFVQMATQNKVNVFLRQPILSPTRDDIWSFFGWLTLYDWGDGKREVLYLEGDMGNLTLMSDRIEYLQYAANALELPRTACLYVWYLTLYVTILSGIVTIFIIISVAWTRFDIHGTNLFMYNRVFGSVWIGRPLLFLRGLTAIVLLSTSSATLSQLNGVTYFLNFRESYIGSFIISRETIWIQYVLSDTLIPFTGHNSRPYARLSSAMAFCVAFCIDRLIPTQVTAAIQRTCAVTSFRRGIVCTSGHVDIGSIRRVQFHIGIQCGSVVLGYILIRLYYRYFADRHSTSEAAKSTLKQHHALTPACSTVFLNQTSNANHGTWDMDAAACIMSGMVPVRNNNLFDLKIWALIDLQSRQPSPSRSIFQPLQSTDLKPVFRMRHRWLGCASLIYMATSIAGSYAFIVLTQSAMSNDFWWASFDTNTQTYLCNWFNLNLQLTNSSRDIELATSEHGTLATTSNQTVTLVNIAPVYANLVQDEANSIPNVIQS
;
A
#
# COMPACT_ATOMS: atom_id res chain seq x y z
N MET A 1 13.12 -33.36 23.96
CA MET A 1 13.44 -34.55 24.76
C MET A 1 14.05 -35.59 23.85
N ASP A 2 15.17 -36.18 24.25
CA ASP A 2 15.77 -37.29 23.52
C ASP A 2 14.93 -38.55 23.63
N LEU A 3 14.80 -39.30 22.54
CA LEU A 3 13.90 -40.46 22.48
C LEU A 3 14.56 -41.65 21.82
N VAL A 4 14.26 -42.84 22.33
CA VAL A 4 14.66 -44.11 21.72
C VAL A 4 13.41 -45.00 21.62
N PRO A 5 12.88 -45.25 20.42
CA PRO A 5 11.82 -46.22 20.23
C PRO A 5 12.22 -47.60 20.78
N PRO A 6 11.30 -48.35 21.40
CA PRO A 6 11.60 -49.68 21.93
C PRO A 6 12.17 -50.63 20.88
N SER A 7 11.68 -50.54 19.63
CA SER A 7 12.14 -51.33 18.49
C SER A 7 13.58 -51.04 18.06
N TRP A 8 14.13 -49.89 18.47
CA TRP A 8 15.49 -49.47 18.15
C TRP A 8 16.46 -49.80 19.28
N ALA A 9 15.97 -50.03 20.50
CA ALA A 9 16.79 -50.40 21.64
C ALA A 9 17.32 -51.84 21.49
N GLY A 10 18.64 -52.02 21.61
CA GLY A 10 19.25 -53.35 21.57
C GLY A 10 20.74 -53.32 21.95
N PRO A 11 21.31 -54.47 22.34
CA PRO A 11 22.74 -54.56 22.62
C PRO A 11 23.55 -54.35 21.34
N SER A 12 24.70 -53.66 21.47
CA SER A 12 25.64 -53.42 20.36
C SER A 12 25.03 -52.73 19.13
N MET A 13 24.06 -51.82 19.34
CA MET A 13 23.48 -50.99 18.29
C MET A 13 24.37 -49.78 17.98
N ALA A 14 24.63 -49.55 16.70
CA ALA A 14 25.38 -48.39 16.23
C ALA A 14 24.59 -47.69 15.11
N TYR A 15 24.33 -46.39 15.25
CA TYR A 15 23.44 -45.63 14.36
C TYR A 15 24.20 -44.70 13.42
N TYR A 16 23.71 -44.56 12.19
CA TYR A 16 24.37 -43.80 11.11
C TYR A 16 23.54 -42.62 10.59
N GLY A 17 22.21 -42.60 10.76
CA GLY A 17 21.36 -41.49 10.32
C GLY A 17 19.88 -41.84 10.16
N GLY A 18 19.01 -40.85 10.37
CA GLY A 18 17.56 -40.95 10.13
C GLY A 18 17.11 -40.37 8.78
N ASN A 19 18.02 -39.74 8.04
CA ASN A 19 17.75 -39.15 6.73
C ASN A 19 18.26 -40.05 5.60
N PRO A 20 17.39 -40.67 4.78
CA PRO A 20 17.82 -41.58 3.71
C PRO A 20 18.57 -40.85 2.57
N LEU A 21 18.55 -39.52 2.52
CA LEU A 21 19.29 -38.72 1.53
C LEU A 21 20.74 -38.46 1.95
N CYS A 22 21.09 -38.75 3.22
CA CYS A 22 22.42 -38.53 3.76
C CYS A 22 23.28 -39.80 3.70
N PHE A 23 24.10 -39.92 2.66
CA PHE A 23 25.00 -41.07 2.45
C PHE A 23 26.41 -40.88 3.05
N SER A 24 26.71 -39.71 3.62
CA SER A 24 28.05 -39.26 4.01
C SER A 24 28.54 -39.77 5.37
N PHE A 25 27.66 -40.27 6.23
CA PHE A 25 28.00 -40.60 7.61
C PHE A 25 28.75 -41.93 7.73
N LYS A 26 30.08 -41.87 7.80
CA LYS A 26 30.96 -43.04 8.04
C LYS A 26 31.09 -43.40 9.53
N THR A 27 30.91 -42.44 10.42
CA THR A 27 31.05 -42.62 11.87
C THR A 27 29.74 -43.02 12.51
N SER A 28 29.74 -44.11 13.29
CA SER A 28 28.57 -44.54 14.04
C SER A 28 28.41 -43.77 15.36
N ARG A 29 27.17 -43.52 15.78
CA ARG A 29 26.82 -42.94 17.08
C ARG A 29 26.08 -43.96 17.96
N PRO A 30 26.17 -43.86 19.30
CA PRO A 30 25.46 -44.74 20.22
C PRO A 30 23.99 -44.37 20.43
N TYR A 31 23.49 -43.34 19.74
CA TYR A 31 22.12 -42.84 19.85
C TYR A 31 21.46 -42.70 18.47
N PRO A 32 20.13 -42.87 18.36
CA PRO A 32 19.39 -42.58 17.14
C PRO A 32 19.52 -41.10 16.75
N GLN A 33 19.42 -40.82 15.46
CA GLN A 33 19.59 -39.47 14.89
C GLN A 33 18.27 -38.90 14.38
N MET A 34 18.20 -37.57 14.24
CA MET A 34 17.02 -36.87 13.73
C MET A 34 16.57 -37.40 12.34
N PRO A 35 15.25 -37.36 12.05
CA PRO A 35 14.73 -37.72 10.74
C PRO A 35 15.15 -36.70 9.67
N PHE A 36 14.82 -36.98 8.41
CA PHE A 36 15.10 -36.06 7.31
C PHE A 36 14.49 -34.67 7.53
N SER A 37 15.18 -33.63 7.09
CA SER A 37 14.69 -32.25 7.08
C SER A 37 15.09 -31.58 5.76
N TYR A 38 14.31 -30.58 5.32
CA TYR A 38 14.67 -29.78 4.14
C TYR A 38 16.02 -29.08 4.32
N TYR A 39 16.33 -28.65 5.54
CA TYR A 39 17.57 -27.94 5.89
C TYR A 39 18.69 -28.86 6.37
N ASP A 40 18.52 -30.19 6.28
CA ASP A 40 19.57 -31.12 6.68
C ASP A 40 20.66 -31.19 5.59
N ALA A 41 21.82 -30.60 5.90
CA ALA A 41 22.99 -30.58 5.02
C ALA A 41 23.83 -31.87 5.08
N CYS A 42 23.42 -32.89 5.85
CA CYS A 42 24.17 -34.14 6.02
C CYS A 42 25.59 -33.97 6.59
N GLN A 43 25.79 -32.92 7.40
CA GLN A 43 27.10 -32.59 8.00
C GLN A 43 27.18 -32.95 9.48
N SER A 44 26.06 -32.89 10.20
CA SER A 44 26.00 -33.14 11.64
C SER A 44 25.10 -34.33 11.96
N GLN A 45 25.48 -35.11 12.98
CA GLN A 45 24.71 -36.25 13.47
C GLN A 45 24.03 -35.86 14.78
N THR A 46 22.88 -35.19 14.69
CA THR A 46 22.12 -34.71 15.86
C THR A 46 21.30 -35.85 16.48
N ARG A 47 21.21 -35.88 17.81
CA ARG A 47 20.45 -36.91 18.55
C ARG A 47 18.96 -36.77 18.27
N PHE A 48 18.27 -37.89 18.06
CA PHE A 48 16.82 -37.92 17.88
C PHE A 48 16.09 -37.38 19.10
N ALA A 49 15.36 -36.29 18.90
CA ALA A 49 14.62 -35.60 19.92
C ALA A 49 13.31 -35.04 19.36
N ILE A 50 12.28 -35.04 20.21
CA ILE A 50 10.99 -34.40 19.92
C ILE A 50 10.78 -33.30 20.96
N THR A 51 10.37 -32.13 20.50
CA THR A 51 10.03 -30.97 21.35
C THR A 51 8.63 -31.15 21.92
N LEU A 52 8.46 -30.88 23.22
CA LEU A 52 7.18 -30.97 23.90
C LEU A 52 6.65 -29.55 24.13
N ASP A 53 5.79 -29.06 23.25
CA ASP A 53 5.08 -27.80 23.52
C ASP A 53 3.77 -28.05 24.25
N ARG A 54 3.26 -27.00 24.88
CA ARG A 54 2.01 -26.99 25.63
C ARG A 54 0.84 -27.61 24.85
N SER A 55 0.52 -27.12 23.66
CA SER A 55 -0.66 -27.53 22.89
C SER A 55 -0.57 -28.99 22.42
N ASN A 56 0.62 -29.39 21.99
CA ASN A 56 0.90 -30.69 21.40
C ASN A 56 0.81 -31.76 22.51
N VAL A 57 1.37 -31.46 23.69
CA VAL A 57 1.25 -32.32 24.89
C VAL A 57 -0.20 -32.48 25.31
N PHE A 58 -0.98 -31.39 25.37
CA PHE A 58 -2.41 -31.47 25.67
C PHE A 58 -3.16 -32.36 24.68
N PHE A 59 -2.90 -32.18 23.39
CA PHE A 59 -3.49 -32.98 22.33
C PHE A 59 -3.14 -34.47 22.46
N ALA A 60 -1.87 -34.80 22.71
CA ALA A 60 -1.43 -36.19 22.85
C ALA A 60 -2.00 -36.87 24.11
N ILE A 61 -2.09 -36.17 25.24
CA ILE A 61 -2.71 -36.72 26.47
C ILE A 61 -4.20 -37.02 26.23
N LEU A 62 -4.93 -36.11 25.56
CA LEU A 62 -6.34 -36.29 25.24
C LEU A 62 -6.56 -37.43 24.22
N ALA A 63 -5.68 -37.55 23.21
CA ALA A 63 -5.78 -38.58 22.18
C ALA A 63 -5.52 -40.00 22.73
N MET A 64 -4.68 -40.13 23.76
CA MET A 64 -4.41 -41.42 24.41
C MET A 64 -5.20 -41.66 25.69
N SER A 65 -5.89 -40.65 26.23
CA SER A 65 -6.48 -40.72 27.57
C SER A 65 -5.45 -41.15 28.63
N LEU A 66 -4.28 -40.49 28.61
CA LEU A 66 -3.13 -40.89 29.41
C LEU A 66 -3.38 -40.67 30.92
N ASN A 67 -3.21 -41.72 31.71
CA ASN A 67 -3.43 -41.68 33.18
C ASN A 67 -2.14 -41.69 34.00
N SER A 68 -1.00 -42.06 33.40
CA SER A 68 0.29 -42.24 34.07
C SER A 68 1.44 -41.78 33.15
N PRO A 69 2.51 -41.17 33.68
CA PRO A 69 3.65 -40.71 32.87
C PRO A 69 4.63 -41.85 32.49
N SER A 70 4.13 -43.07 32.26
CA SER A 70 4.95 -44.24 31.90
C SER A 70 5.71 -44.05 30.58
N VAL A 71 5.17 -43.22 29.68
CA VAL A 71 5.80 -42.85 28.38
C VAL A 71 7.17 -42.20 28.52
N CYS A 72 7.47 -41.63 29.69
CA CYS A 72 8.76 -40.98 29.94
C CYS A 72 9.94 -41.94 30.03
N GLN A 73 9.69 -43.26 30.13
CA GLN A 73 10.75 -44.28 30.07
C GLN A 73 11.48 -44.29 28.71
N LEU A 74 10.83 -43.80 27.64
CA LEU A 74 11.41 -43.71 26.30
C LEU A 74 12.40 -42.54 26.14
N SER A 75 12.51 -41.68 27.16
CA SER A 75 13.44 -40.55 27.20
C SER A 75 14.52 -40.76 28.27
N PRO A 76 15.59 -41.53 27.96
CA PRO A 76 16.58 -41.91 28.96
C PRO A 76 17.38 -40.71 29.50
N GLY A 77 17.62 -39.67 28.70
CA GLY A 77 18.37 -38.48 29.14
C GLY A 77 17.55 -37.47 29.95
N ASN A 78 16.22 -37.46 29.82
CA ASN A 78 15.36 -36.38 30.34
C ASN A 78 14.10 -36.89 31.07
N GLN A 79 14.16 -38.07 31.68
CA GLN A 79 12.99 -38.73 32.29
C GLN A 79 12.29 -37.87 33.35
N ASN A 80 13.04 -37.20 34.24
CA ASN A 80 12.46 -36.37 35.31
C ASN A 80 11.69 -35.18 34.74
N THR A 81 12.26 -34.48 33.75
CA THR A 81 11.63 -33.34 33.07
C THR A 81 10.36 -33.79 32.34
N CYS A 82 10.39 -34.97 31.71
CA CYS A 82 9.21 -35.58 31.09
C CYS A 82 8.10 -35.82 32.10
N GLN A 83 8.41 -36.42 33.24
CA GLN A 83 7.42 -36.70 34.28
C GLN A 83 6.81 -35.41 34.85
N GLN A 84 7.60 -34.35 35.02
CA GLN A 84 7.11 -33.04 35.48
C GLN A 84 6.16 -32.39 34.46
N ILE A 85 6.51 -32.40 33.18
CA ILE A 85 5.67 -31.83 32.11
C ILE A 85 4.35 -32.60 31.99
N LEU A 86 4.41 -33.94 31.98
CA LEU A 86 3.21 -34.77 31.85
C LEU A 86 2.31 -34.70 33.08
N SER A 87 2.86 -34.70 34.30
CA SER A 87 2.06 -34.57 35.52
C SER A 87 1.33 -33.23 35.58
N SER A 88 2.01 -32.15 35.20
CA SER A 88 1.40 -30.82 35.09
C SER A 88 0.32 -30.76 34.00
N GLY A 89 0.57 -31.37 32.84
CA GLY A 89 -0.40 -31.44 31.74
C GLY A 89 -1.64 -32.26 32.08
N MET A 90 -1.47 -33.42 32.72
CA MET A 90 -2.57 -34.26 33.20
C MET A 90 -3.40 -33.55 34.29
N ALA A 91 -2.75 -32.82 35.21
CA ALA A 91 -3.45 -32.02 36.22
C ALA A 91 -4.30 -30.92 35.57
N ALA A 92 -3.74 -30.20 34.59
CA ALA A 92 -4.47 -29.14 33.88
C ALA A 92 -5.66 -29.67 33.05
N ILE A 93 -5.55 -30.87 32.45
CA ILE A 93 -6.68 -31.49 31.74
C ILE A 93 -7.83 -31.85 32.69
N ARG A 94 -7.52 -32.30 33.91
CA ARG A 94 -8.55 -32.64 34.91
C ARG A 94 -9.38 -31.41 35.28
N GLU A 95 -8.76 -30.24 35.36
CA GLU A 95 -9.45 -28.97 35.63
C GLU A 95 -10.27 -28.46 34.43
N LEU A 96 -9.80 -28.68 33.19
CA LEU A 96 -10.52 -28.25 31.99
C LEU A 96 -11.78 -29.08 31.67
N GLY A 97 -11.89 -30.30 32.21
CA GLY A 97 -12.95 -31.26 31.86
C GLY A 97 -12.71 -31.96 30.51
N THR A 98 -13.19 -33.20 30.36
CA THR A 98 -12.94 -34.02 29.17
C THR A 98 -13.83 -33.62 27.98
N LEU A 99 -13.27 -32.90 27.01
CA LEU A 99 -13.88 -32.60 25.70
C LEU A 99 -13.42 -33.57 24.58
N SER A 100 -13.04 -34.81 24.91
CA SER A 100 -12.54 -35.78 23.94
C SER A 100 -13.67 -36.64 23.38
N SER A 101 -13.98 -36.49 22.09
CA SER A 101 -14.85 -37.43 21.36
C SER A 101 -14.04 -38.67 20.99
N SER A 102 -14.19 -39.75 21.77
CA SER A 102 -13.49 -41.02 21.57
C SER A 102 -13.70 -41.62 20.17
N ALA A 103 -14.85 -41.32 19.54
CA ALA A 103 -15.17 -41.73 18.18
C ALA A 103 -14.26 -41.03 17.14
N MET A 104 -14.06 -39.72 17.26
CA MET A 104 -13.22 -38.96 16.32
C MET A 104 -11.76 -39.40 16.42
N THR A 105 -11.24 -39.56 17.64
CA THR A 105 -9.86 -40.04 17.85
C THR A 105 -9.63 -41.43 17.26
N GLN A 106 -10.63 -42.31 17.33
CA GLN A 106 -10.54 -43.64 16.74
C GLN A 106 -10.57 -43.59 15.21
N GLN A 107 -11.42 -42.75 14.62
CA GLN A 107 -11.46 -42.55 13.16
C GLN A 107 -10.14 -41.98 12.66
N SER A 108 -9.65 -40.91 13.27
CA SER A 108 -8.36 -40.30 12.92
C SER A 108 -7.21 -41.29 13.05
N ARG A 109 -7.23 -42.17 14.05
CA ARG A 109 -6.22 -43.24 14.15
C ARG A 109 -6.27 -44.19 12.95
N GLN A 110 -7.45 -44.66 12.57
CA GLN A 110 -7.60 -45.57 11.43
C GLN A 110 -7.09 -44.94 10.13
N ASP A 111 -7.43 -43.67 9.90
CA ASP A 111 -7.00 -42.93 8.72
C ASP A 111 -5.48 -42.73 8.70
N ILE A 112 -4.87 -42.38 9.85
CA ILE A 112 -3.41 -42.18 9.95
C ILE A 112 -2.63 -43.50 9.82
N VAL A 113 -3.11 -44.59 10.43
CA VAL A 113 -2.47 -45.90 10.31
C VAL A 113 -2.47 -46.37 8.85
N ALA A 114 -3.51 -46.06 8.07
CA ALA A 114 -3.58 -46.38 6.65
C ALA A 114 -2.53 -45.65 5.80
N LEU A 115 -2.07 -44.46 6.22
CA LEU A 115 -1.01 -43.69 5.52
C LEU A 115 0.41 -44.27 5.71
N ASN A 116 0.59 -45.21 6.66
CA ASN A 116 1.86 -45.88 6.95
C ASN A 116 3.03 -44.92 7.20
N ILE A 117 2.77 -43.82 7.92
CA ILE A 117 3.80 -42.82 8.23
C ILE A 117 4.76 -43.36 9.29
N GLN A 118 6.06 -43.24 9.03
CA GLN A 118 7.10 -43.83 9.87
C GLN A 118 8.34 -42.95 9.98
N PHE A 119 9.08 -43.12 11.08
CA PHE A 119 10.48 -42.72 11.18
C PHE A 119 11.38 -43.89 10.81
N VAL A 120 12.54 -43.57 10.26
CA VAL A 120 13.54 -44.57 9.84
C VAL A 120 14.88 -44.27 10.47
N GLN A 121 15.70 -45.32 10.62
CA GLN A 121 17.06 -45.19 11.11
C GLN A 121 17.95 -46.24 10.46
N MET A 122 19.09 -45.82 9.93
CA MET A 122 20.13 -46.70 9.41
C MET A 122 21.07 -47.07 10.54
N ALA A 123 21.20 -48.36 10.84
CA ALA A 123 21.99 -48.84 11.96
C ALA A 123 22.75 -50.13 11.62
N THR A 124 23.69 -50.50 12.48
CA THR A 124 24.26 -51.84 12.51
C THR A 124 24.01 -52.49 13.87
N GLN A 125 23.62 -53.76 13.84
CA GLN A 125 23.51 -54.61 15.03
C GLN A 125 24.55 -55.71 14.90
N ASN A 126 25.50 -55.78 15.84
CA ASN A 126 26.62 -56.74 15.77
C ASN A 126 27.37 -56.69 14.42
N LYS A 127 27.57 -55.48 13.87
CA LYS A 127 28.18 -55.20 12.55
C LYS A 127 27.37 -55.66 11.31
N VAL A 128 26.13 -56.11 11.50
CA VAL A 128 25.20 -56.40 10.39
C VAL A 128 24.33 -55.17 10.14
N ASN A 129 24.24 -54.73 8.88
CA ASN A 129 23.40 -53.59 8.50
C ASN A 129 21.93 -53.91 8.74
N VAL A 130 21.24 -53.06 9.50
CA VAL A 130 19.81 -53.15 9.79
C VAL A 130 19.13 -51.82 9.47
N PHE A 131 17.98 -51.91 8.83
CA PHE A 131 17.15 -50.75 8.51
C PHE A 131 15.96 -50.70 9.45
N LEU A 132 16.02 -49.82 10.45
CA LEU A 132 15.03 -49.73 11.49
C LEU A 132 13.88 -48.83 11.05
N ARG A 133 12.66 -49.26 11.33
CA ARG A 133 11.42 -48.55 10.99
C ARG A 133 10.57 -48.45 12.23
N GLN A 134 10.03 -47.27 12.50
CA GLN A 134 9.12 -47.02 13.61
C GLN A 134 7.89 -46.29 13.09
N PRO A 135 6.72 -46.95 12.99
CA PRO A 135 5.46 -46.29 12.69
C PRO A 135 5.17 -45.19 13.72
N ILE A 136 4.57 -44.08 13.28
CA ILE A 136 4.18 -42.98 14.16
C ILE A 136 3.11 -43.44 15.15
N LEU A 137 2.09 -44.15 14.66
CA LEU A 137 1.05 -44.76 15.47
C LEU A 137 1.07 -46.28 15.31
N SER A 138 0.93 -46.99 16.43
CA SER A 138 0.64 -48.42 16.39
C SER A 138 -0.84 -48.68 16.08
N PRO A 139 -1.17 -49.78 15.37
CA PRO A 139 -2.55 -50.24 15.27
C PRO A 139 -3.15 -50.61 16.65
N THR A 140 -2.31 -50.96 17.64
CA THR A 140 -2.74 -51.25 19.01
C THR A 140 -2.80 -49.98 19.87
N ARG A 141 -3.72 -49.95 20.85
CA ARG A 141 -3.90 -48.80 21.76
C ARG A 141 -2.87 -48.70 22.87
N ASP A 142 -2.23 -49.82 23.23
CA ASP A 142 -1.36 -49.92 24.41
C ASP A 142 0.11 -49.58 24.13
N ASP A 143 0.44 -49.20 22.90
CA ASP A 143 1.79 -48.82 22.53
C ASP A 143 2.19 -47.47 23.15
N ILE A 144 3.26 -47.50 23.94
CA ILE A 144 3.81 -46.36 24.66
C ILE A 144 4.38 -45.31 23.69
N TRP A 145 4.90 -45.74 22.53
CA TRP A 145 5.46 -44.84 21.52
C TRP A 145 4.42 -43.93 20.88
N SER A 146 3.18 -44.41 20.73
CA SER A 146 2.08 -43.68 20.09
C SER A 146 1.80 -42.31 20.73
N PHE A 147 2.23 -42.05 21.96
CA PHE A 147 2.17 -40.71 22.59
C PHE A 147 3.01 -39.69 21.84
N PHE A 148 4.27 -40.05 21.55
CA PHE A 148 5.17 -39.21 20.77
C PHE A 148 4.71 -39.10 19.33
N GLY A 149 4.05 -40.13 18.80
CA GLY A 149 3.39 -40.06 17.51
C GLY A 149 2.28 -39.00 17.44
N TRP A 150 1.41 -38.93 18.45
CA TRP A 150 0.38 -37.89 18.51
C TRP A 150 0.95 -36.48 18.65
N LEU A 151 2.08 -36.31 19.35
CA LEU A 151 2.81 -35.04 19.38
C LEU A 151 3.24 -34.60 17.98
N THR A 152 3.86 -35.50 17.21
CA THR A 152 4.36 -35.17 15.87
C THR A 152 3.24 -35.03 14.84
N LEU A 153 2.10 -35.71 15.03
CA LEU A 153 0.90 -35.49 14.22
C LEU A 153 0.26 -34.13 14.48
N TYR A 154 0.29 -33.63 15.72
CA TYR A 154 -0.11 -32.26 16.00
C TYR A 154 0.81 -31.27 15.29
N ASP A 155 2.13 -31.46 15.37
CA ASP A 155 3.10 -30.62 14.65
C ASP A 155 2.88 -30.66 13.13
N TRP A 156 2.48 -31.80 12.57
CA TRP A 156 2.12 -31.92 11.15
C TRP A 156 0.85 -31.15 10.82
N GLY A 157 -0.19 -31.26 11.64
CA GLY A 157 -1.42 -30.46 11.49
C GLY A 157 -1.17 -28.95 11.64
N ASP A 158 -0.24 -28.57 12.51
CA ASP A 158 0.24 -27.20 12.73
C ASP A 158 1.25 -26.74 11.66
N GLY A 159 1.57 -27.55 10.64
CA GLY A 159 2.45 -27.19 9.53
C GLY A 159 3.95 -27.06 9.87
N LYS A 160 4.37 -27.49 11.07
CA LYS A 160 5.78 -27.50 11.50
C LYS A 160 6.53 -28.76 11.07
N ARG A 161 5.81 -29.81 10.70
CA ARG A 161 6.37 -31.03 10.10
C ARG A 161 5.70 -31.28 8.77
N GLU A 162 6.39 -32.00 7.90
CA GLU A 162 5.88 -32.42 6.60
C GLU A 162 5.94 -33.95 6.51
N VAL A 163 5.08 -34.52 5.67
CA VAL A 163 5.07 -35.97 5.40
C VAL A 163 5.28 -36.15 3.91
N LEU A 164 6.34 -36.88 3.56
CA LEU A 164 6.72 -37.14 2.18
C LEU A 164 6.57 -38.63 1.87
N TYR A 165 6.02 -38.93 0.70
CA TYR A 165 6.01 -40.26 0.14
C TYR A 165 7.20 -40.40 -0.81
N LEU A 166 8.19 -41.19 -0.42
CA LEU A 166 9.41 -41.43 -1.18
C LEU A 166 9.27 -42.75 -1.94
N GLU A 167 9.35 -42.67 -3.27
CA GLU A 167 9.43 -43.82 -4.16
C GLU A 167 10.90 -44.08 -4.50
N GLY A 168 11.34 -45.32 -4.34
CA GLY A 168 12.65 -45.77 -4.78
C GLY A 168 12.59 -47.14 -5.44
N ASP A 169 13.68 -47.52 -6.10
CA ASP A 169 13.78 -48.76 -6.88
C ASP A 169 13.52 -50.03 -6.04
N MET A 170 13.84 -49.97 -4.75
CA MET A 170 13.74 -51.09 -3.81
C MET A 170 12.63 -50.91 -2.76
N GLY A 171 11.65 -50.05 -3.04
CA GLY A 171 10.46 -49.89 -2.22
C GLY A 171 10.04 -48.44 -2.00
N ASN A 172 8.91 -48.29 -1.31
CA ASN A 172 8.28 -47.01 -1.00
C ASN A 172 8.27 -46.75 0.51
N LEU A 173 8.44 -45.49 0.90
CA LEU A 173 8.46 -45.07 2.30
C LEU A 173 7.69 -43.76 2.50
N THR A 174 6.67 -43.77 3.35
CA THR A 174 6.02 -42.54 3.84
C THR A 174 6.76 -42.05 5.08
N LEU A 175 7.56 -40.99 4.96
CA LEU A 175 8.40 -40.48 6.05
C LEU A 175 7.89 -39.14 6.58
N MET A 176 7.96 -38.96 7.90
CA MET A 176 7.74 -37.66 8.53
C MET A 176 9.06 -36.91 8.73
N SER A 177 9.06 -35.63 8.40
CA SER A 177 10.23 -34.76 8.51
C SER A 177 10.54 -34.39 9.96
N ASP A 178 11.70 -33.79 10.15
CA ASP A 178 11.97 -33.01 11.35
C ASP A 178 11.05 -31.79 11.47
N ARG A 179 10.94 -31.25 12.67
CA ARG A 179 10.24 -30.02 13.00
C ARG A 179 11.02 -28.82 12.50
N ILE A 180 10.36 -27.99 11.73
CA ILE A 180 10.84 -26.71 11.24
C ILE A 180 9.96 -25.62 11.86
N GLU A 181 10.57 -24.70 12.60
CA GLU A 181 9.86 -23.58 13.17
C GLU A 181 9.46 -22.56 12.10
N TYR A 182 8.36 -21.84 12.35
CA TYR A 182 7.94 -20.75 11.48
C TYR A 182 8.96 -19.61 11.49
N LEU A 183 9.49 -19.28 10.32
CA LEU A 183 10.30 -18.09 10.11
C LEU A 183 9.38 -16.85 10.09
N GLN A 184 9.60 -15.94 11.04
CA GLN A 184 8.92 -14.64 11.04
C GLN A 184 9.59 -13.72 10.02
N TYR A 185 8.96 -13.54 8.86
CA TYR A 185 9.37 -12.53 7.89
C TYR A 185 8.68 -11.21 8.20
N ALA A 186 9.45 -10.17 8.53
CA ALA A 186 8.94 -8.79 8.54
C ALA A 186 8.82 -8.29 7.10
N ALA A 187 7.71 -7.60 6.78
CA ALA A 187 7.56 -6.95 5.49
C ALA A 187 8.67 -5.89 5.31
N ASN A 188 9.35 -5.93 4.17
CA ASN A 188 10.44 -4.99 3.89
C ASN A 188 9.86 -3.59 3.65
N ALA A 189 10.22 -2.62 4.49
CA ALA A 189 9.74 -1.25 4.35
C ALA A 189 10.19 -0.58 3.03
N LEU A 190 11.27 -1.06 2.41
CA LEU A 190 11.74 -0.59 1.09
C LEU A 190 10.89 -1.11 -0.07
N GLU A 191 10.08 -2.16 0.12
CA GLU A 191 9.15 -2.67 -0.90
C GLU A 191 7.85 -1.86 -0.98
N LEU A 192 7.61 -0.94 -0.03
CA LEU A 192 6.47 -0.02 -0.07
C LEU A 192 6.93 1.40 -0.45
N PRO A 193 6.80 1.81 -1.73
CA PRO A 193 7.24 3.15 -2.16
C PRO A 193 6.40 4.25 -1.49
N ARG A 194 7.01 5.00 -0.56
CA ARG A 194 6.36 6.13 0.13
C ARG A 194 6.56 7.48 -0.57
N THR A 195 7.54 7.57 -1.47
CA THR A 195 7.98 8.81 -2.13
C THR A 195 6.85 9.49 -2.90
N ALA A 196 6.14 8.75 -3.76
CA ALA A 196 5.03 9.29 -4.54
C ALA A 196 3.90 9.85 -3.67
N CYS A 197 3.53 9.11 -2.60
CA CYS A 197 2.50 9.54 -1.65
C CYS A 197 2.90 10.82 -0.91
N LEU A 198 4.19 10.99 -0.57
CA LEU A 198 4.70 12.20 0.07
C LEU A 198 4.60 13.43 -0.82
N TYR A 199 4.94 13.32 -2.11
CA TYR A 199 4.78 14.43 -3.06
C TYR A 199 3.33 14.88 -3.19
N VAL A 200 2.43 13.91 -3.34
CA VAL A 200 0.98 14.17 -3.40
C VAL A 200 0.47 14.86 -2.12
N TRP A 201 0.99 14.45 -0.96
CA TRP A 201 0.70 15.08 0.32
C TRP A 201 1.22 16.53 0.39
N TYR A 202 2.47 16.80 -0.03
CA TYR A 202 3.02 18.16 -0.09
C TYR A 202 2.21 19.08 -0.99
N LEU A 203 1.81 18.61 -2.17
CA LEU A 203 0.97 19.39 -3.08
C LEU A 203 -0.42 19.68 -2.48
N THR A 204 -0.99 18.70 -1.77
CA THR A 204 -2.27 18.89 -1.06
C THR A 204 -2.14 19.89 0.09
N LEU A 205 -1.03 19.86 0.83
CA LEU A 205 -0.71 20.85 1.86
C LEU A 205 -0.54 22.25 1.30
N TYR A 206 0.20 22.40 0.20
CA TYR A 206 0.37 23.67 -0.50
C TYR A 206 -0.99 24.33 -0.82
N VAL A 207 -1.92 23.55 -1.39
CA VAL A 207 -3.28 24.01 -1.68
C VAL A 207 -4.01 24.48 -0.41
N THR A 208 -3.91 23.73 0.69
CA THR A 208 -4.54 24.09 1.97
C THR A 208 -3.95 25.38 2.55
N ILE A 209 -2.62 25.50 2.58
CA ILE A 209 -1.91 26.66 3.14
C ILE A 209 -2.27 27.92 2.36
N LEU A 210 -2.23 27.86 1.02
CA LEU A 210 -2.57 29.00 0.17
C LEU A 210 -4.04 29.41 0.35
N SER A 211 -4.96 28.45 0.49
CA SER A 211 -6.36 28.73 0.81
C SER A 211 -6.51 29.44 2.16
N GLY A 212 -5.75 29.01 3.17
CA GLY A 212 -5.69 29.68 4.47
C GLY A 212 -5.21 31.13 4.37
N ILE A 213 -4.11 31.37 3.66
CA ILE A 213 -3.55 32.73 3.45
C ILE A 213 -4.57 33.65 2.77
N VAL A 214 -5.22 33.20 1.69
CA VAL A 214 -6.23 34.02 1.00
C VAL A 214 -7.46 34.25 1.87
N THR A 215 -7.89 33.26 2.65
CA THR A 215 -9.00 33.42 3.59
C THR A 215 -8.67 34.50 4.65
N ILE A 216 -7.45 34.51 5.16
CA ILE A 216 -6.97 35.55 6.09
C ILE A 216 -7.00 36.93 5.43
N PHE A 217 -6.54 37.05 4.18
CA PHE A 217 -6.62 38.33 3.45
C PHE A 217 -8.06 38.81 3.28
N ILE A 218 -9.00 37.91 2.97
CA ILE A 218 -10.42 38.25 2.88
C ILE A 218 -10.91 38.76 4.25
N ILE A 219 -10.63 38.07 5.36
CA ILE A 219 -11.06 38.48 6.70
C ILE A 219 -10.52 39.88 7.05
N ILE A 220 -9.24 40.15 6.80
CA ILE A 220 -8.62 41.46 7.05
C ILE A 220 -9.31 42.54 6.21
N SER A 221 -9.53 42.28 4.93
CA SER A 221 -10.20 43.22 4.03
C SER A 221 -11.63 43.53 4.48
N VAL A 222 -12.39 42.52 4.90
CA VAL A 222 -13.77 42.66 5.38
C VAL A 222 -13.83 43.46 6.67
N ALA A 223 -12.87 43.25 7.58
CA ALA A 223 -12.76 44.02 8.81
C ALA A 223 -12.45 45.50 8.51
N TRP A 224 -11.56 45.79 7.55
CA TRP A 224 -11.25 47.15 7.13
C TRP A 224 -12.41 47.85 6.41
N THR A 225 -13.23 47.11 5.67
CA THR A 225 -14.39 47.66 4.95
C THR A 225 -15.68 47.68 5.78
N ARG A 226 -15.59 47.49 7.11
CA ARG A 226 -16.73 47.49 8.05
C ARG A 226 -17.87 46.53 7.65
N PHE A 227 -17.51 45.35 7.13
CA PHE A 227 -18.47 44.32 6.71
C PHE A 227 -19.43 44.72 5.56
N ASP A 228 -19.11 45.75 4.76
CA ASP A 228 -19.83 46.09 3.51
C ASP A 228 -19.44 45.09 2.40
N ILE A 229 -19.95 43.85 2.50
CA ILE A 229 -19.74 42.79 1.50
C ILE A 229 -21.03 42.04 1.16
N HIS A 230 -21.11 41.52 -0.06
CA HIS A 230 -22.16 40.61 -0.48
C HIS A 230 -21.84 39.19 0.00
N GLY A 231 -22.30 38.82 1.20
CA GLY A 231 -22.04 37.50 1.81
C GLY A 231 -22.37 36.29 0.91
N THR A 232 -23.29 36.44 -0.05
CA THR A 232 -23.57 35.41 -1.08
C THR A 232 -22.35 35.02 -1.93
N ASN A 233 -21.40 35.93 -2.12
CA ASN A 233 -20.18 35.71 -2.87
C ASN A 233 -19.23 34.75 -2.14
N LEU A 234 -19.22 34.76 -0.80
CA LEU A 234 -18.37 33.89 0.02
C LEU A 234 -18.72 32.41 -0.17
N PHE A 235 -19.99 32.07 -0.43
CA PHE A 235 -20.39 30.68 -0.72
C PHE A 235 -19.80 30.14 -2.04
N MET A 236 -19.33 31.02 -2.92
CA MET A 236 -18.68 30.64 -4.18
C MET A 236 -17.14 30.65 -4.07
N TYR A 237 -16.58 30.89 -2.87
CA TYR A 237 -15.14 31.01 -2.64
C TYR A 237 -14.34 29.87 -3.27
N ASN A 238 -14.63 28.61 -2.92
CA ASN A 238 -13.85 27.46 -3.38
C ASN A 238 -13.80 27.35 -4.93
N ARG A 239 -14.85 27.78 -5.63
CA ARG A 239 -14.91 27.74 -7.09
C ARG A 239 -14.02 28.80 -7.73
N VAL A 240 -14.03 30.02 -7.18
CA VAL A 240 -13.31 31.15 -7.76
C VAL A 240 -11.84 31.12 -7.34
N PHE A 241 -11.57 30.98 -6.03
CA PHE A 241 -10.23 30.93 -5.47
C PHE A 241 -9.39 29.81 -6.10
N GLY A 242 -9.94 28.60 -6.20
CA GLY A 242 -9.19 27.46 -6.70
C GLY A 242 -8.68 27.68 -8.12
N SER A 243 -9.54 28.16 -9.02
CA SER A 243 -9.18 28.40 -10.42
C SER A 243 -8.14 29.51 -10.55
N VAL A 244 -8.27 30.58 -9.76
CA VAL A 244 -7.44 31.78 -9.89
C VAL A 244 -6.10 31.68 -9.18
N TRP A 245 -6.03 31.12 -7.98
CA TRP A 245 -4.83 31.16 -7.13
C TRP A 245 -3.99 29.89 -7.18
N ILE A 246 -4.60 28.73 -7.44
CA ILE A 246 -3.90 27.43 -7.39
C ILE A 246 -3.68 26.88 -8.81
N GLY A 247 -4.72 26.89 -9.62
CA GLY A 247 -4.71 26.31 -10.96
C GLY A 247 -5.33 24.90 -11.03
N ARG A 248 -5.90 24.59 -12.19
CA ARG A 248 -6.73 23.40 -12.44
C ARG A 248 -6.02 22.06 -12.16
N PRO A 249 -4.73 21.83 -12.53
CA PRO A 249 -4.09 20.53 -12.33
C PRO A 249 -3.94 20.14 -10.86
N LEU A 250 -3.56 21.08 -9.99
CA LEU A 250 -3.39 20.82 -8.55
C LEU A 250 -4.73 20.58 -7.85
N LEU A 251 -5.79 21.26 -8.28
CA LEU A 251 -7.15 20.99 -7.80
C LEU A 251 -7.65 19.62 -8.25
N PHE A 252 -7.38 19.24 -9.50
CA PHE A 252 -7.73 17.93 -10.01
C PHE A 252 -7.01 16.83 -9.24
N LEU A 253 -5.70 16.99 -9.00
CA LEU A 253 -4.92 16.07 -8.19
C LEU A 253 -5.50 15.94 -6.78
N ARG A 254 -5.82 17.06 -6.11
CA ARG A 254 -6.43 17.05 -4.78
C ARG A 254 -7.80 16.37 -4.74
N GLY A 255 -8.64 16.56 -5.76
CA GLY A 255 -9.92 15.86 -5.83
C GLY A 255 -9.74 14.37 -6.12
N LEU A 256 -8.75 14.01 -6.94
CA LEU A 256 -8.43 12.62 -7.26
C LEU A 256 -7.90 11.86 -6.04
N THR A 257 -7.08 12.49 -5.21
CA THR A 257 -6.58 11.87 -3.97
C THR A 257 -7.72 11.59 -3.00
N ALA A 258 -8.70 12.48 -2.89
CA ALA A 258 -9.91 12.22 -2.12
C ALA A 258 -10.72 11.02 -2.66
N ILE A 259 -10.83 10.87 -3.99
CA ILE A 259 -11.47 9.70 -4.60
C ILE A 259 -10.70 8.41 -4.27
N VAL A 260 -9.36 8.45 -4.34
CA VAL A 260 -8.52 7.30 -3.97
C VAL A 260 -8.75 6.94 -2.51
N LEU A 261 -8.76 7.92 -1.60
CA LEU A 261 -9.03 7.72 -0.18
C LEU A 261 -10.41 7.09 0.09
N LEU A 262 -11.47 7.54 -0.59
CA LEU A 262 -12.81 6.91 -0.49
C LEU A 262 -12.88 5.50 -1.11
N SER A 263 -11.91 5.17 -1.96
CA SER A 263 -11.82 3.86 -2.62
C SER A 263 -10.86 2.91 -1.89
N THR A 264 -10.34 3.31 -0.72
CA THR A 264 -9.41 2.54 0.12
C THR A 264 -9.91 2.47 1.56
N SER A 265 -9.71 1.34 2.23
CA SER A 265 -10.09 1.17 3.64
C SER A 265 -8.95 1.55 4.59
N SER A 266 -9.27 2.26 5.68
CA SER A 266 -8.37 2.55 6.80
C SER A 266 -8.22 1.36 7.76
N ALA A 267 -7.84 0.18 7.25
CA ALA A 267 -7.73 -1.01 8.10
C ALA A 267 -6.46 -1.01 8.96
N THR A 268 -6.62 -1.37 10.22
CA THR A 268 -5.52 -1.60 11.14
C THR A 268 -5.42 -3.07 11.48
N LEU A 269 -4.21 -3.57 11.70
CA LEU A 269 -3.98 -4.93 12.16
C LEU A 269 -4.11 -4.97 13.68
N SER A 270 -4.85 -5.95 14.18
CA SER A 270 -4.93 -6.28 15.60
C SER A 270 -4.68 -7.76 15.81
N GLN A 271 -4.33 -8.13 17.04
CA GLN A 271 -4.08 -9.51 17.41
C GLN A 271 -4.92 -9.85 18.64
N LEU A 272 -5.69 -10.94 18.57
CA LEU A 272 -6.43 -11.49 19.70
C LEU A 272 -6.11 -12.98 19.80
N ASN A 273 -5.62 -13.40 20.96
CA ASN A 273 -5.26 -14.81 21.23
C ASN A 273 -4.30 -15.41 20.19
N GLY A 274 -3.32 -14.64 19.72
CA GLY A 274 -2.35 -15.09 18.72
C GLY A 274 -2.83 -15.00 17.27
N VAL A 275 -4.13 -14.82 17.01
CA VAL A 275 -4.69 -14.65 15.67
C VAL A 275 -4.67 -13.18 15.27
N THR A 276 -4.03 -12.88 14.14
CA THR A 276 -4.03 -11.55 13.55
C THR A 276 -5.27 -11.37 12.66
N TYR A 277 -5.95 -10.24 12.80
CA TYR A 277 -7.12 -9.91 12.00
C TYR A 277 -7.15 -8.42 11.67
N PHE A 278 -7.87 -8.08 10.59
CA PHE A 278 -8.10 -6.69 10.21
C PHE A 278 -9.26 -6.11 11.02
N LEU A 279 -9.00 -5.01 11.70
CA LEU A 279 -10.05 -4.16 12.23
C LEU A 279 -10.54 -3.27 11.10
N ASN A 280 -11.76 -3.52 10.63
CA ASN A 280 -12.45 -2.63 9.71
C ASN A 280 -12.88 -1.38 10.48
N PHE A 281 -12.01 -0.36 10.49
CA PHE A 281 -12.35 0.94 11.05
C PHE A 281 -13.31 1.65 10.11
N ARG A 282 -14.55 1.88 10.56
CA ARG A 282 -15.49 2.72 9.84
C ARG A 282 -15.15 4.17 10.16
N GLU A 283 -14.79 4.93 9.13
CA GLU A 283 -14.58 6.37 9.26
C GLU A 283 -15.79 7.07 9.89
N SER A 284 -15.49 8.05 10.74
CA SER A 284 -16.52 8.87 11.39
C SER A 284 -17.40 9.57 10.35
N TYR A 285 -18.64 9.90 10.71
CA TYR A 285 -19.54 10.65 9.82
C TYR A 285 -18.91 11.97 9.35
N ILE A 286 -18.16 12.64 10.23
CA ILE A 286 -17.47 13.88 9.93
C ILE A 286 -16.31 13.64 8.95
N GLY A 287 -15.51 12.59 9.16
CA GLY A 287 -14.42 12.23 8.25
C GLY A 287 -14.93 11.93 6.84
N SER A 288 -15.95 11.08 6.73
CA SER A 288 -16.63 10.76 5.47
C SER A 288 -17.20 12.00 4.76
N PHE A 289 -17.81 12.93 5.52
CA PHE A 289 -18.32 14.19 4.99
C PHE A 289 -17.20 15.07 4.43
N ILE A 290 -16.09 15.21 5.15
CA ILE A 290 -14.93 16.00 4.73
C ILE A 290 -14.31 15.42 3.46
N ILE A 291 -14.00 14.12 3.43
CA ILE A 291 -13.36 13.49 2.27
C ILE A 291 -14.30 13.53 1.06
N SER A 292 -15.60 13.28 1.25
CA SER A 292 -16.59 13.41 0.17
C SER A 292 -16.64 14.82 -0.41
N ARG A 293 -16.53 15.86 0.42
CA ARG A 293 -16.47 17.25 -0.03
C ARG A 293 -15.18 17.55 -0.81
N GLU A 294 -14.06 16.96 -0.44
CA GLU A 294 -12.80 17.12 -1.17
C GLU A 294 -12.88 16.54 -2.60
N THR A 295 -13.72 15.54 -2.86
CA THR A 295 -13.92 15.05 -4.25
C THR A 295 -14.51 16.11 -5.20
N ILE A 296 -15.21 17.13 -4.67
CA ILE A 296 -15.85 18.19 -5.45
C ILE A 296 -14.83 19.08 -6.17
N TRP A 297 -13.54 19.06 -5.79
CA TRP A 297 -12.52 19.82 -6.52
C TRP A 297 -12.46 19.43 -8.00
N ILE A 298 -12.71 18.16 -8.34
CA ILE A 298 -12.85 17.72 -9.74
C ILE A 298 -14.02 18.43 -10.42
N GLN A 299 -15.15 18.54 -9.72
CA GLN A 299 -16.32 19.24 -10.24
C GLN A 299 -16.07 20.72 -10.49
N TYR A 300 -15.26 21.38 -9.66
CA TYR A 300 -14.88 22.77 -9.89
C TYR A 300 -14.04 22.91 -11.16
N VAL A 301 -13.06 22.03 -11.36
CA VAL A 301 -12.24 21.98 -12.58
C VAL A 301 -13.08 21.72 -13.83
N LEU A 302 -14.01 20.76 -13.78
CA LEU A 302 -14.92 20.46 -14.89
C LEU A 302 -15.83 21.65 -15.19
N SER A 303 -16.45 22.25 -14.16
CA SER A 303 -17.35 23.39 -14.35
C SER A 303 -16.65 24.61 -14.92
N ASP A 304 -15.42 24.90 -14.48
CA ASP A 304 -14.58 25.98 -14.97
C ASP A 304 -14.15 25.77 -16.43
N THR A 305 -13.85 24.52 -16.81
CA THR A 305 -13.47 24.19 -18.20
C THR A 305 -14.65 24.28 -19.15
N LEU A 306 -15.86 24.07 -18.65
CA LEU A 306 -17.09 24.11 -19.45
C LEU A 306 -17.71 25.50 -19.57
N ILE A 307 -17.24 26.50 -18.82
CA ILE A 307 -17.78 27.89 -18.85
C ILE A 307 -17.97 28.43 -20.28
N PRO A 308 -17.00 28.30 -21.22
CA PRO A 308 -17.14 28.81 -22.58
C PRO A 308 -18.30 28.18 -23.36
N PHE A 309 -18.67 26.94 -23.02
CA PHE A 309 -19.71 26.17 -23.70
C PHE A 309 -21.08 26.33 -23.03
N THR A 310 -21.13 26.49 -21.72
CA THR A 310 -22.38 26.50 -20.95
C THR A 310 -23.02 27.88 -20.84
N GLY A 311 -22.28 28.96 -21.08
CA GLY A 311 -22.79 30.33 -21.18
C GLY A 311 -23.61 30.77 -19.96
N HIS A 312 -24.82 31.30 -20.19
CA HIS A 312 -25.73 31.76 -19.14
C HIS A 312 -26.14 30.64 -18.14
N ASN A 313 -26.16 29.38 -18.58
CA ASN A 313 -26.60 28.28 -17.73
C ASN A 313 -25.51 27.80 -16.77
N SER A 314 -24.27 28.29 -16.89
CA SER A 314 -23.10 27.83 -16.12
C SER A 314 -23.31 27.89 -14.62
N ARG A 315 -23.90 28.98 -14.11
CA ARG A 315 -24.09 29.20 -12.66
C ARG A 315 -25.09 28.22 -12.02
N PRO A 316 -26.35 28.09 -12.50
CA PRO A 316 -27.32 27.16 -11.89
C PRO A 316 -26.89 25.70 -12.06
N TYR A 317 -26.33 25.35 -13.23
CA TYR A 317 -25.87 24.01 -13.52
C TYR A 317 -24.69 23.58 -12.63
N ALA A 318 -23.67 24.41 -12.47
CA ALA A 318 -22.49 24.06 -11.67
C ALA A 318 -22.86 23.84 -10.19
N ARG A 319 -23.84 24.60 -9.65
CA ARG A 319 -24.36 24.39 -8.28
C ARG A 319 -25.07 23.06 -8.15
N LEU A 320 -26.00 22.77 -9.06
CA LEU A 320 -26.78 21.53 -9.04
C LEU A 320 -25.86 20.30 -9.17
N SER A 321 -24.96 20.31 -10.15
CA SER A 321 -24.06 19.18 -10.41
C SER A 321 -23.09 18.92 -9.25
N SER A 322 -22.53 19.94 -8.61
CA SER A 322 -21.72 19.74 -7.39
C SER A 322 -22.51 19.24 -6.19
N ALA A 323 -23.74 19.72 -6.00
CA ALA A 323 -24.59 19.22 -4.92
C ALA A 323 -24.94 17.74 -5.15
N MET A 324 -25.28 17.37 -6.38
CA MET A 324 -25.56 15.99 -6.77
C MET A 324 -24.33 15.09 -6.59
N ALA A 325 -23.18 15.48 -7.12
CA ALA A 325 -21.94 14.71 -6.99
C ALA A 325 -21.57 14.47 -5.53
N PHE A 326 -21.66 15.52 -4.70
CA PHE A 326 -21.39 15.43 -3.28
C PHE A 326 -22.35 14.47 -2.57
N CYS A 327 -23.66 14.65 -2.75
CA CYS A 327 -24.66 13.81 -2.09
C CYS A 327 -24.50 12.35 -2.50
N VAL A 328 -24.29 12.08 -3.79
CA VAL A 328 -24.11 10.72 -4.29
C VAL A 328 -22.81 10.10 -3.75
N ALA A 329 -21.69 10.82 -3.80
CA ALA A 329 -20.41 10.33 -3.27
C ALA A 329 -20.48 10.04 -1.77
N PHE A 330 -21.06 10.95 -0.99
CA PHE A 330 -21.26 10.77 0.45
C PHE A 330 -22.20 9.60 0.76
N CYS A 331 -23.34 9.50 0.07
CA CYS A 331 -24.26 8.38 0.27
C CYS A 331 -23.60 7.03 -0.06
N ILE A 332 -22.82 6.95 -1.14
CA ILE A 332 -22.10 5.72 -1.49
C ILE A 332 -21.08 5.33 -0.42
N ASP A 333 -20.29 6.29 0.07
CA ASP A 333 -19.32 6.02 1.13
C ASP A 333 -20.01 5.56 2.43
N ARG A 334 -21.17 6.13 2.77
CA ARG A 334 -21.92 5.74 3.98
C ARG A 334 -22.60 4.38 3.85
N LEU A 335 -23.27 4.14 2.73
CA LEU A 335 -24.08 2.94 2.50
C LEU A 335 -23.21 1.73 2.18
N ILE A 336 -22.13 1.94 1.42
CA ILE A 336 -21.27 0.88 0.90
C ILE A 336 -19.81 1.30 1.12
N PRO A 337 -19.29 1.34 2.37
CA PRO A 337 -17.88 1.66 2.60
C PRO A 337 -16.96 0.57 2.03
N THR A 338 -15.72 0.93 1.69
CA THR A 338 -14.71 -0.05 1.30
C THR A 338 -14.25 -0.88 2.50
N GLN A 339 -14.25 -2.20 2.34
CA GLN A 339 -13.78 -3.16 3.33
C GLN A 339 -12.53 -3.85 2.79
N VAL A 340 -11.62 -4.24 3.69
CA VAL A 340 -10.50 -5.09 3.30
C VAL A 340 -11.02 -6.47 2.98
N THR A 341 -10.64 -6.98 1.81
CA THR A 341 -10.86 -8.38 1.45
C THR A 341 -9.52 -9.08 1.41
N ALA A 342 -9.37 -10.11 2.23
CA ALA A 342 -8.21 -10.98 2.22
C ALA A 342 -8.64 -12.36 1.74
N ALA A 343 -7.96 -12.87 0.72
CA ALA A 343 -8.16 -14.23 0.23
C ALA A 343 -6.85 -15.00 0.39
N ILE A 344 -6.92 -16.10 1.13
CA ILE A 344 -5.79 -17.01 1.32
C ILE A 344 -5.92 -18.11 0.27
N GLN A 345 -4.96 -18.15 -0.64
CA GLN A 345 -4.85 -19.20 -1.65
C GLN A 345 -3.37 -19.44 -1.86
N ARG A 346 -2.86 -20.57 -1.39
CA ARG A 346 -1.47 -20.95 -1.56
C ARG A 346 -1.28 -21.66 -2.90
N THR A 347 -0.68 -20.97 -3.85
CA THR A 347 -0.24 -21.54 -5.13
C THR A 347 1.27 -21.36 -5.25
N CYS A 348 1.98 -22.47 -5.32
CA CYS A 348 3.42 -22.49 -5.51
C CYS A 348 3.74 -23.00 -6.92
N ALA A 349 4.57 -22.26 -7.64
CA ALA A 349 5.11 -22.68 -8.92
C ALA A 349 6.62 -22.86 -8.80
N VAL A 350 7.13 -24.01 -9.26
CA VAL A 350 8.57 -24.24 -9.41
C VAL A 350 9.03 -23.43 -10.63
N THR A 351 9.80 -22.36 -10.41
CA THR A 351 10.29 -21.53 -11.51
C THR A 351 11.51 -22.15 -12.19
N SER A 352 12.49 -22.60 -11.39
CA SER A 352 13.58 -23.48 -11.82
C SER A 352 14.30 -24.03 -10.58
N PHE A 353 15.09 -25.09 -10.76
CA PHE A 353 15.91 -25.65 -9.67
C PHE A 353 16.88 -24.61 -9.04
N ARG A 354 17.34 -23.62 -9.83
CA ARG A 354 18.23 -22.54 -9.32
C ARG A 354 17.49 -21.33 -8.75
N ARG A 355 16.30 -21.01 -9.26
CA ARG A 355 15.50 -19.85 -8.80
C ARG A 355 14.53 -20.21 -7.67
N GLY A 356 14.36 -21.50 -7.40
CA GLY A 356 13.47 -22.00 -6.36
C GLY A 356 12.00 -21.93 -6.76
N ILE A 357 11.16 -21.89 -5.72
CA ILE A 357 9.71 -21.85 -5.81
C ILE A 357 9.21 -20.43 -5.57
N VAL A 358 8.28 -19.97 -6.40
CA VAL A 358 7.51 -18.75 -6.12
C VAL A 358 6.15 -19.19 -5.60
N CYS A 359 5.89 -18.88 -4.33
CA CYS A 359 4.63 -19.16 -3.68
C CYS A 359 3.86 -17.86 -3.46
N THR A 360 2.66 -17.77 -4.03
CA THR A 360 1.68 -16.77 -3.62
C THR A 360 0.78 -17.42 -2.57
N SER A 361 0.85 -16.96 -1.32
CA SER A 361 0.04 -17.52 -0.22
C SER A 361 -1.36 -16.92 -0.14
N GLY A 362 -1.56 -15.73 -0.69
CA GLY A 362 -2.82 -15.02 -0.70
C GLY A 362 -2.66 -13.60 -1.20
N HIS A 363 -3.78 -12.88 -1.34
CA HIS A 363 -3.80 -11.45 -1.64
C HIS A 363 -4.68 -10.71 -0.65
N VAL A 364 -4.32 -9.45 -0.38
CA VAL A 364 -5.08 -8.54 0.47
C VAL A 364 -5.41 -7.31 -0.34
N ASP A 365 -6.69 -7.12 -0.65
CA ASP A 365 -7.19 -5.95 -1.34
C ASP A 365 -7.64 -4.91 -0.29
N ILE A 366 -6.91 -3.80 -0.24
CA ILE A 366 -7.20 -2.66 0.65
C ILE A 366 -8.09 -1.63 -0.05
N GLY A 367 -8.11 -1.64 -1.38
CA GLY A 367 -8.88 -0.69 -2.17
C GLY A 367 -9.24 -1.23 -3.55
N SER A 368 -10.10 -0.51 -4.27
CA SER A 368 -10.63 -0.96 -5.55
C SER A 368 -10.53 0.09 -6.64
N ILE A 369 -9.82 -0.23 -7.72
CA ILE A 369 -9.74 0.62 -8.92
C ILE A 369 -11.11 0.82 -9.58
N ARG A 370 -12.01 -0.17 -9.47
CA ARG A 370 -13.37 -0.09 -10.01
C ARG A 370 -14.17 1.01 -9.30
N ARG A 371 -13.95 1.20 -8.00
CA ARG A 371 -14.59 2.29 -7.24
C ARG A 371 -14.03 3.65 -7.61
N VAL A 372 -12.72 3.76 -7.84
CA VAL A 372 -12.12 5.00 -8.36
C VAL A 372 -12.77 5.39 -9.68
N GLN A 373 -12.87 4.46 -10.63
CA GLN A 373 -13.54 4.68 -11.92
C GLN A 373 -15.01 5.07 -11.74
N PHE A 374 -15.73 4.41 -10.83
CA PHE A 374 -17.12 4.72 -10.52
C PHE A 374 -17.29 6.14 -9.95
N HIS A 375 -16.45 6.55 -9.00
CA HIS A 375 -16.48 7.91 -8.45
C HIS A 375 -16.13 8.97 -9.50
N ILE A 376 -15.15 8.73 -10.37
CA ILE A 376 -14.87 9.62 -11.52
C ILE A 376 -16.10 9.68 -12.44
N GLY A 377 -16.72 8.54 -12.71
CA GLY A 377 -17.96 8.44 -13.47
C GLY A 377 -19.11 9.24 -12.86
N ILE A 378 -19.24 9.28 -11.52
CA ILE A 378 -20.23 10.09 -10.80
C ILE A 378 -19.96 11.58 -11.00
N GLN A 379 -18.70 12.03 -10.90
CA GLN A 379 -18.35 13.44 -11.14
C GLN A 379 -18.75 13.84 -12.57
N CYS A 380 -18.28 13.10 -13.58
CA CYS A 380 -18.61 13.37 -14.98
C CYS A 380 -20.11 13.20 -15.31
N GLY A 381 -20.78 12.22 -14.71
CA GLY A 381 -22.21 11.98 -14.89
C GLY A 381 -23.06 13.09 -14.29
N SER A 382 -22.70 13.60 -13.11
CA SER A 382 -23.37 14.73 -12.46
C SER A 382 -23.30 16.01 -13.29
N VAL A 383 -22.18 16.20 -14.01
CA VAL A 383 -21.99 17.28 -14.98
C VAL A 383 -23.01 17.16 -16.11
N VAL A 384 -23.05 16.03 -16.79
CA VAL A 384 -23.96 15.85 -17.93
C VAL A 384 -25.42 15.97 -17.48
N LEU A 385 -25.79 15.28 -16.40
CA LEU A 385 -27.15 15.25 -15.89
C LEU A 385 -27.60 16.63 -15.38
N GLY A 386 -26.76 17.33 -14.61
CA GLY A 386 -27.08 18.67 -14.14
C GLY A 386 -27.31 19.64 -15.30
N TYR A 387 -26.53 19.53 -16.39
CA TYR A 387 -26.68 20.41 -17.55
C TYR A 387 -28.00 20.13 -18.27
N ILE A 388 -28.33 18.85 -18.48
CA ILE A 388 -29.60 18.42 -19.07
C ILE A 388 -30.78 18.91 -18.24
N LEU A 389 -30.78 18.69 -16.92
CA LEU A 389 -31.86 19.10 -16.03
C LEU A 389 -32.11 20.61 -16.06
N ILE A 390 -31.05 21.41 -16.01
CA ILE A 390 -31.17 22.88 -16.12
C ILE A 390 -31.66 23.30 -17.51
N ARG A 391 -31.18 22.67 -18.58
CA ARG A 391 -31.67 22.95 -19.94
C ARG A 391 -33.14 22.60 -20.10
N LEU A 392 -33.59 21.47 -19.57
CA LEU A 392 -35.00 21.06 -19.59
C LEU A 392 -35.86 22.00 -18.73
N TYR A 393 -35.40 22.36 -17.53
CA TYR A 393 -36.08 23.32 -16.67
C TYR A 393 -36.31 24.66 -17.38
N TYR A 394 -35.27 25.22 -18.00
CA TYR A 394 -35.41 26.48 -18.76
C TYR A 394 -36.24 26.31 -20.04
N ARG A 395 -36.25 25.14 -20.68
CA ARG A 395 -37.10 24.88 -21.86
C ARG A 395 -38.58 24.74 -21.51
N TYR A 396 -38.93 24.12 -20.38
CA TYR A 396 -40.31 23.81 -20.02
C TYR A 396 -40.99 24.84 -19.11
N PHE A 397 -40.23 25.49 -18.22
CA PHE A 397 -40.80 26.36 -17.19
C PHE A 397 -40.48 27.85 -17.37
N ALA A 398 -39.47 28.22 -18.17
CA ALA A 398 -39.03 29.62 -18.26
C ALA A 398 -39.83 30.49 -19.23
N ASP A 399 -40.80 29.94 -19.96
CA ASP A 399 -41.71 30.73 -20.81
C ASP A 399 -42.70 31.60 -20.00
N ARG A 400 -42.75 31.47 -18.66
CA ARG A 400 -43.66 32.25 -17.79
C ARG A 400 -43.01 33.32 -16.91
N HIS A 401 -41.68 33.39 -16.80
CA HIS A 401 -41.01 34.42 -15.99
C HIS A 401 -39.94 35.15 -16.81
N SER A 402 -40.39 36.25 -17.41
CA SER A 402 -39.62 37.40 -17.89
C SER A 402 -38.34 37.11 -18.69
N THR A 403 -38.44 37.46 -19.96
CA THR A 403 -37.48 38.37 -20.60
C THR A 403 -37.16 39.55 -19.68
N SER A 404 -36.25 39.36 -18.72
CA SER A 404 -35.57 40.49 -18.10
C SER A 404 -34.40 40.84 -19.00
N GLU A 405 -34.44 42.03 -19.58
CA GLU A 405 -33.34 42.66 -20.32
C GLU A 405 -31.99 42.62 -19.54
N ALA A 406 -32.01 42.37 -18.23
CA ALA A 406 -30.84 42.12 -17.38
C ALA A 406 -30.02 40.86 -17.74
N ALA A 407 -30.64 39.83 -18.33
CA ALA A 407 -29.92 38.61 -18.77
C ALA A 407 -29.25 38.79 -20.15
N LYS A 408 -29.76 39.72 -20.98
CA LYS A 408 -29.13 40.10 -22.26
C LYS A 408 -28.02 41.14 -22.06
N SER A 409 -28.04 41.92 -20.97
CA SER A 409 -26.99 42.91 -20.65
C SER A 409 -25.75 42.28 -20.02
N THR A 410 -25.89 41.21 -19.23
CA THR A 410 -24.77 40.55 -18.53
C THR A 410 -23.78 39.84 -19.46
N LEU A 411 -24.18 39.48 -20.69
CA LEU A 411 -23.29 38.85 -21.67
C LEU A 411 -22.63 39.87 -22.62
N LYS A 412 -23.09 41.13 -22.64
CA LYS A 412 -22.64 42.15 -23.60
C LYS A 412 -21.42 42.95 -23.15
N GLN A 413 -20.96 42.78 -21.92
CA GLN A 413 -19.78 43.48 -21.45
C GLN A 413 -18.82 42.40 -20.92
N HIS A 414 -17.69 42.23 -21.61
CA HIS A 414 -16.59 41.39 -21.15
C HIS A 414 -15.47 42.32 -20.71
N HIS A 415 -15.18 42.34 -19.41
CA HIS A 415 -14.00 43.02 -18.91
C HIS A 415 -12.80 42.09 -19.05
N ALA A 416 -11.79 42.53 -19.80
CA ALA A 416 -10.56 41.76 -20.03
C ALA A 416 -9.77 41.44 -18.74
N LEU A 417 -10.06 42.12 -17.64
CA LEU A 417 -9.37 41.99 -16.34
C LEU A 417 -10.00 40.95 -15.42
N THR A 418 -11.29 40.63 -15.59
CA THR A 418 -12.01 39.73 -14.67
C THR A 418 -11.98 38.28 -15.16
N PRO A 419 -11.60 37.30 -14.32
CA PRO A 419 -11.68 35.88 -14.67
C PRO A 419 -13.09 35.45 -15.07
N ALA A 420 -13.19 34.50 -16.01
CA ALA A 420 -14.48 33.91 -16.41
C ALA A 420 -15.25 33.28 -15.24
N CYS A 421 -14.56 32.67 -14.27
CA CYS A 421 -15.17 32.17 -13.04
C CYS A 421 -15.84 33.27 -12.22
N SER A 422 -15.18 34.43 -12.12
CA SER A 422 -15.66 35.56 -11.34
C SER A 422 -16.90 36.19 -11.97
N THR A 423 -16.93 36.30 -13.30
CA THR A 423 -18.08 36.86 -14.03
C THR A 423 -19.32 35.97 -13.95
N VAL A 424 -19.13 34.65 -13.87
CA VAL A 424 -20.23 33.69 -13.83
C VAL A 424 -20.74 33.43 -12.40
N PHE A 425 -19.86 33.31 -11.41
CA PHE A 425 -20.25 32.82 -10.08
C PHE A 425 -20.53 33.93 -9.05
N LEU A 426 -19.84 35.07 -9.15
CA LEU A 426 -19.99 36.18 -8.21
C LEU A 426 -21.18 37.06 -8.60
N ASN A 427 -21.92 37.56 -7.60
CA ASN A 427 -22.94 38.56 -7.78
C ASN A 427 -22.29 39.92 -8.03
N GLN A 428 -22.75 40.59 -9.09
CA GLN A 428 -22.32 41.92 -9.50
C GLN A 428 -23.51 42.87 -9.39
N THR A 429 -23.33 44.03 -8.74
CA THR A 429 -24.33 45.09 -8.75
C THR A 429 -24.04 46.02 -9.94
N SER A 430 -24.94 46.03 -10.93
CA SER A 430 -24.88 46.96 -12.05
C SER A 430 -25.83 48.12 -11.78
N ASN A 431 -25.30 49.34 -11.67
CA ASN A 431 -26.14 50.54 -11.63
C ASN A 431 -26.62 50.87 -13.05
N ALA A 432 -27.94 50.83 -13.24
CA ALA A 432 -28.62 50.97 -14.53
C ALA A 432 -28.30 52.27 -15.30
N ASN A 433 -27.83 53.31 -14.62
CA ASN A 433 -27.61 54.63 -15.23
C ASN A 433 -26.23 54.82 -15.88
N HIS A 434 -25.22 53.98 -15.58
CA HIS A 434 -23.86 54.19 -16.10
C HIS A 434 -23.10 52.91 -16.52
N GLY A 435 -23.72 51.74 -16.50
CA GLY A 435 -23.03 50.49 -16.90
C GLY A 435 -21.80 50.17 -16.05
N THR A 436 -21.72 50.72 -14.85
CA THR A 436 -20.59 50.53 -13.93
C THR A 436 -20.71 49.18 -13.22
N TRP A 437 -19.62 48.44 -13.20
CA TRP A 437 -19.47 47.16 -12.55
C TRP A 437 -18.87 47.32 -11.14
N ASP A 438 -19.65 46.99 -10.11
CA ASP A 438 -19.19 47.06 -8.72
C ASP A 438 -18.86 45.67 -8.18
N MET A 439 -17.64 45.49 -7.68
CA MET A 439 -17.19 44.31 -6.93
C MET A 439 -16.72 44.71 -5.54
N ASP A 440 -17.20 43.98 -4.54
CA ASP A 440 -16.75 44.12 -3.16
C ASP A 440 -15.29 43.64 -2.99
N ALA A 441 -14.64 44.10 -1.91
CA ALA A 441 -13.23 43.79 -1.65
C ALA A 441 -12.97 42.27 -1.58
N ALA A 442 -13.91 41.49 -1.04
CA ALA A 442 -13.82 40.04 -0.96
C ALA A 442 -13.86 39.37 -2.35
N ALA A 443 -14.78 39.80 -3.23
CA ALA A 443 -14.90 39.36 -4.61
C ALA A 443 -13.64 39.67 -5.43
N CYS A 444 -13.02 40.82 -5.20
CA CYS A 444 -11.74 41.17 -5.84
C CYS A 444 -10.62 40.24 -5.40
N ILE A 445 -10.44 40.03 -4.09
CA ILE A 445 -9.39 39.14 -3.58
C ILE A 445 -9.60 37.70 -4.06
N MET A 446 -10.85 37.19 -4.03
CA MET A 446 -11.19 35.89 -4.60
C MET A 446 -10.84 35.77 -6.08
N SER A 447 -11.01 36.87 -6.82
CA SER A 447 -10.70 36.99 -8.25
C SER A 447 -9.22 37.29 -8.53
N GLY A 448 -8.34 37.26 -7.52
CA GLY A 448 -6.89 37.50 -7.68
C GLY A 448 -6.53 38.97 -7.87
N MET A 449 -7.39 39.88 -7.43
CA MET A 449 -7.22 41.32 -7.51
C MET A 449 -7.15 41.90 -6.09
N VAL A 450 -5.99 42.41 -5.70
CA VAL A 450 -5.75 42.92 -4.35
C VAL A 450 -5.80 44.44 -4.36
N PRO A 451 -6.68 45.09 -3.58
CA PRO A 451 -6.66 46.55 -3.42
C PRO A 451 -5.43 46.96 -2.62
N VAL A 452 -4.55 47.80 -3.18
CA VAL A 452 -3.28 48.23 -2.55
C VAL A 452 -3.34 49.67 -2.03
N ARG A 453 -3.96 50.58 -2.80
CA ARG A 453 -4.13 52.00 -2.45
C ARG A 453 -5.50 52.47 -2.92
N ASN A 454 -6.01 53.60 -2.42
CA ASN A 454 -7.39 54.10 -2.68
C ASN A 454 -7.82 54.16 -4.17
N ASN A 455 -6.89 54.08 -5.12
CA ASN A 455 -7.18 53.95 -6.55
C ASN A 455 -6.41 52.82 -7.27
N ASN A 456 -5.56 52.04 -6.59
CA ASN A 456 -4.71 51.06 -7.27
C ASN A 456 -5.09 49.63 -6.90
N LEU A 457 -5.32 48.80 -7.91
CA LEU A 457 -5.66 47.40 -7.78
C LEU A 457 -4.57 46.56 -8.44
N PHE A 458 -3.93 45.69 -7.65
CA PHE A 458 -2.91 44.77 -8.13
C PHE A 458 -3.58 43.49 -8.60
N ASP A 459 -3.52 43.20 -9.90
CA ASP A 459 -3.99 41.94 -10.45
C ASP A 459 -2.84 40.94 -10.51
N LEU A 460 -2.93 39.91 -9.67
CA LEU A 460 -1.94 38.85 -9.53
C LEU A 460 -1.84 37.96 -10.77
N LYS A 461 -2.90 37.86 -11.58
CA LYS A 461 -2.96 36.99 -12.77
C LYS A 461 -2.14 37.56 -13.92
N ILE A 462 -2.24 38.87 -14.14
CA ILE A 462 -1.48 39.60 -15.16
C ILE A 462 -0.23 40.29 -14.59
N TRP A 463 -0.02 40.18 -13.28
CA TRP A 463 1.09 40.77 -12.53
C TRP A 463 1.23 42.28 -12.79
N ALA A 464 0.11 43.01 -12.75
CA ALA A 464 0.05 44.42 -13.09
C ALA A 464 -0.73 45.25 -12.06
N LEU A 465 -0.31 46.49 -11.89
CA LEU A 465 -1.02 47.49 -11.10
C LEU A 465 -1.97 48.28 -12.02
N ILE A 466 -3.26 48.25 -11.71
CA ILE A 466 -4.31 48.95 -12.47
C ILE A 466 -4.77 50.16 -11.67
N ASP A 467 -4.76 51.32 -12.30
CA ASP A 467 -5.31 52.57 -11.74
C ASP A 467 -6.80 52.64 -12.05
N LEU A 468 -7.62 52.62 -11.00
CA LEU A 468 -9.06 52.78 -11.05
C LEU A 468 -9.36 54.28 -11.15
N GLN A 469 -9.72 54.76 -12.35
CA GLN A 469 -10.29 56.10 -12.51
C GLN A 469 -11.70 56.15 -11.89
N SER A 470 -11.80 56.19 -10.56
CA SER A 470 -13.05 56.43 -9.85
C SER A 470 -13.09 57.87 -9.34
N ARG A 471 -14.21 58.56 -9.60
CA ARG A 471 -14.46 59.95 -9.15
C ARG A 471 -14.85 60.02 -7.66
N GLN A 472 -14.92 58.87 -6.97
CA GLN A 472 -15.21 58.77 -5.53
C GLN A 472 -14.46 57.56 -4.92
N PRO A 473 -13.47 57.79 -4.02
CA PRO A 473 -12.76 56.72 -3.36
C PRO A 473 -13.62 56.14 -2.23
N SER A 474 -14.29 55.01 -2.47
CA SER A 474 -14.78 54.19 -1.36
C SER A 474 -13.80 53.02 -1.15
N PRO A 475 -13.24 52.84 0.06
CA PRO A 475 -12.36 51.71 0.35
C PRO A 475 -13.10 50.35 0.33
N SER A 476 -14.44 50.34 0.30
CA SER A 476 -15.25 49.11 0.33
C SER A 476 -15.54 48.50 -1.03
N ARG A 477 -15.49 49.29 -2.11
CA ARG A 477 -16.05 48.94 -3.41
C ARG A 477 -15.14 49.36 -4.54
N SER A 478 -14.81 48.40 -5.41
CA SER A 478 -14.05 48.68 -6.62
C SER A 478 -15.01 48.76 -7.80
N ILE A 479 -15.14 49.97 -8.34
CA ILE A 479 -16.03 50.28 -9.44
C ILE A 479 -15.22 50.23 -10.75
N PHE A 480 -15.50 49.23 -11.57
CA PHE A 480 -15.01 49.11 -12.92
C PHE A 480 -15.98 49.82 -13.86
N GLN A 481 -15.51 50.86 -14.54
CA GLN A 481 -16.29 51.50 -15.59
C GLN A 481 -15.89 50.88 -16.93
N PRO A 482 -16.83 50.42 -17.78
CA PRO A 482 -16.49 50.19 -19.17
C PRO A 482 -16.03 51.53 -19.74
N LEU A 483 -14.84 51.57 -20.34
CA LEU A 483 -14.51 52.72 -21.19
C LEU A 483 -15.65 52.84 -22.19
N GLN A 484 -16.36 53.98 -22.17
CA GLN A 484 -17.25 54.33 -23.28
C GLN A 484 -16.44 54.14 -24.54
N SER A 485 -16.88 53.20 -25.37
CA SER A 485 -16.29 52.95 -26.67
C SER A 485 -16.47 54.22 -27.49
N THR A 486 -15.52 55.14 -27.37
CA THR A 486 -15.11 55.89 -28.54
C THR A 486 -14.72 54.83 -29.55
N ASP A 487 -15.22 54.93 -30.78
CA ASP A 487 -14.89 54.08 -31.94
C ASP A 487 -13.40 54.20 -32.34
N LEU A 488 -12.50 54.10 -31.36
CA LEU A 488 -11.09 53.90 -31.55
C LEU A 488 -10.93 52.46 -32.03
N LYS A 489 -11.05 52.29 -33.35
CA LYS A 489 -10.54 51.09 -34.01
C LYS A 489 -9.15 50.81 -33.43
N PRO A 490 -8.87 49.61 -32.90
CA PRO A 490 -7.56 49.32 -32.35
C PRO A 490 -6.52 49.54 -33.45
N VAL A 491 -5.72 50.60 -33.32
CA VAL A 491 -4.66 50.88 -34.28
C VAL A 491 -3.54 49.91 -33.98
N PHE A 492 -3.55 48.77 -34.67
CA PHE A 492 -2.48 47.77 -34.63
C PHE A 492 -1.19 48.36 -35.22
N ARG A 493 -0.46 49.11 -34.39
CA ARG A 493 0.89 49.59 -34.71
C ARG A 493 1.88 48.44 -34.78
N MET A 494 3.01 48.64 -35.46
CA MET A 494 4.11 47.68 -35.58
C MET A 494 4.57 47.13 -34.21
N ARG A 495 4.55 47.97 -33.17
CA ARG A 495 4.84 47.57 -31.77
C ARG A 495 3.91 46.46 -31.27
N HIS A 496 2.61 46.51 -31.57
CA HIS A 496 1.65 45.47 -31.16
C HIS A 496 1.85 44.17 -31.93
N ARG A 497 2.24 44.24 -33.21
CA ARG A 497 2.63 43.06 -33.99
C ARG A 497 3.86 42.38 -33.41
N TRP A 498 4.89 43.16 -33.07
CA TRP A 498 6.10 42.66 -32.39
C TRP A 498 5.77 42.06 -31.02
N LEU A 499 4.95 42.74 -30.20
CA LEU A 499 4.55 42.23 -28.89
C LEU A 499 3.73 40.94 -29.02
N GLY A 500 2.81 40.86 -29.98
CA GLY A 500 2.03 39.66 -30.25
C GLY A 500 2.91 38.48 -30.68
N CYS A 501 3.88 38.72 -31.58
CA CYS A 501 4.88 37.71 -31.94
C CYS A 501 5.71 37.29 -30.73
N ALA A 502 6.17 38.23 -29.90
CA ALA A 502 6.94 37.92 -28.69
C ALA A 502 6.11 37.11 -27.68
N SER A 503 4.82 37.42 -27.50
CA SER A 503 3.91 36.64 -26.66
C SER A 503 3.66 35.23 -27.21
N LEU A 504 3.52 35.07 -28.54
CA LEU A 504 3.42 33.75 -29.17
C LEU A 504 4.69 32.92 -28.97
N ILE A 505 5.87 33.54 -29.15
CA ILE A 505 7.15 32.89 -28.89
C ILE A 505 7.26 32.49 -27.42
N TYR A 506 6.89 33.37 -26.49
CA TYR A 506 6.85 33.06 -25.07
C TYR A 506 5.95 31.86 -24.77
N MET A 507 4.70 31.86 -25.25
CA MET A 507 3.78 30.73 -25.04
C MET A 507 4.33 29.42 -25.63
N ALA A 508 4.85 29.45 -26.85
CA ALA A 508 5.45 28.28 -27.50
C ALA A 508 6.65 27.77 -26.71
N THR A 509 7.49 28.67 -26.20
CA THR A 509 8.68 28.34 -25.41
C THR A 509 8.29 27.81 -24.03
N SER A 510 7.24 28.33 -23.39
CA SER A 510 6.72 27.80 -22.13
C SER A 510 6.13 26.39 -22.28
N ILE A 511 5.36 26.15 -23.35
CA ILE A 511 4.83 24.81 -23.66
C ILE A 511 5.98 23.85 -23.97
N ALA A 512 6.91 24.25 -24.84
CA ALA A 512 8.09 23.46 -25.16
C ALA A 512 8.96 23.20 -23.93
N GLY A 513 9.10 24.18 -23.04
CA GLY A 513 9.83 24.06 -21.78
C GLY A 513 9.16 23.10 -20.80
N SER A 514 7.82 23.13 -20.70
CA SER A 514 7.07 22.15 -19.90
C SER A 514 7.18 20.74 -20.46
N TYR A 515 7.10 20.59 -21.79
CA TYR A 515 7.32 19.31 -22.45
C TYR A 515 8.77 18.83 -22.26
N ALA A 516 9.75 19.69 -22.46
CA ALA A 516 11.16 19.40 -22.24
C ALA A 516 11.44 19.00 -20.79
N PHE A 517 10.76 19.63 -19.81
CA PHE A 517 10.83 19.22 -18.41
C PHE A 517 10.31 17.80 -18.19
N ILE A 518 9.18 17.42 -18.80
CA ILE A 518 8.67 16.03 -18.71
C ILE A 518 9.67 15.04 -19.35
N VAL A 519 10.22 15.38 -20.52
CA VAL A 519 11.23 14.55 -21.19
C VAL A 519 12.50 14.44 -20.33
N LEU A 520 12.93 15.53 -19.69
CA LEU A 520 14.13 15.55 -18.85
C LEU A 520 13.92 14.79 -17.53
N THR A 521 12.71 14.83 -16.98
CA THR A 521 12.34 14.08 -15.76
C THR A 521 12.02 12.62 -16.01
N GLN A 522 11.82 12.20 -17.26
CA GLN A 522 11.60 10.79 -17.62
C GLN A 522 12.71 9.87 -17.09
N SER A 523 13.98 10.31 -17.15
CA SER A 523 15.11 9.53 -16.66
C SER A 523 15.06 9.31 -15.15
N ALA A 524 14.62 10.33 -14.41
CA ALA A 524 14.41 10.24 -12.96
C ALA A 524 13.20 9.36 -12.62
N MET A 525 12.07 9.57 -13.30
CA MET A 525 10.81 8.84 -13.06
C MET A 525 10.80 7.41 -13.62
N SER A 526 11.91 6.93 -14.16
CA SER A 526 12.04 5.56 -14.71
C SER A 526 12.11 4.47 -13.64
N ASN A 527 12.34 4.85 -12.38
CA ASN A 527 12.36 3.96 -11.22
C ASN A 527 11.60 4.56 -10.04
N ASP A 528 11.20 3.69 -9.10
CA ASP A 528 10.44 4.08 -7.91
C ASP A 528 11.23 4.97 -6.93
N PHE A 529 12.56 5.03 -7.08
CA PHE A 529 13.45 5.89 -6.30
C PHE A 529 13.54 7.33 -6.84
N TRP A 530 12.99 7.59 -8.01
CA TRP A 530 13.08 8.88 -8.70
C TRP A 530 14.53 9.33 -8.96
N TRP A 531 15.44 8.37 -9.10
CA TRP A 531 16.87 8.63 -9.29
C TRP A 531 17.25 8.54 -10.76
N ALA A 532 17.60 9.67 -11.36
CA ALA A 532 18.03 9.73 -12.75
C ALA A 532 19.21 8.78 -13.03
N SER A 533 19.10 8.03 -14.12
CA SER A 533 20.11 7.05 -14.57
C SER A 533 20.33 5.86 -13.63
N PHE A 534 19.54 5.71 -12.56
CA PHE A 534 19.53 4.49 -11.76
C PHE A 534 18.69 3.43 -12.48
N ASP A 535 19.34 2.70 -13.38
CA ASP A 535 18.74 1.67 -14.20
C ASP A 535 18.93 0.27 -13.60
N THR A 536 18.30 -0.73 -14.23
CA THR A 536 18.41 -2.14 -13.80
C THR A 536 19.87 -2.63 -13.84
N ASN A 537 20.71 -2.08 -14.73
CA ASN A 537 22.13 -2.38 -14.78
C ASN A 537 22.86 -1.87 -13.53
N THR A 538 22.60 -0.63 -13.12
CA THR A 538 23.17 -0.01 -11.92
C THR A 538 22.79 -0.78 -10.67
N GLN A 539 21.51 -1.18 -10.57
CA GLN A 539 21.04 -2.03 -9.47
C GLN A 539 21.77 -3.39 -9.47
N THR A 540 21.91 -4.02 -10.63
CA THR A 540 22.59 -5.32 -10.75
C THR A 540 24.09 -5.20 -10.45
N TYR A 541 24.75 -4.14 -10.91
CA TYR A 541 26.14 -3.83 -10.62
C TYR A 541 26.36 -3.66 -9.12
N LEU A 542 25.54 -2.84 -8.44
CA LEU A 542 25.62 -2.67 -7.00
C LEU A 542 25.45 -3.99 -6.26
N CYS A 543 24.43 -4.78 -6.63
CA CYS A 543 24.23 -6.12 -6.05
C CYS A 543 25.44 -7.03 -6.25
N ASN A 544 26.03 -7.07 -7.46
CA ASN A 544 27.19 -7.88 -7.76
C ASN A 544 28.45 -7.40 -7.04
N TRP A 545 28.65 -6.09 -6.96
CA TRP A 545 29.75 -5.47 -6.24
C TRP A 545 29.67 -5.82 -4.74
N PHE A 546 28.48 -5.71 -4.14
CA PHE A 546 28.26 -6.15 -2.76
C PHE A 546 28.49 -7.65 -2.61
N ASN A 547 27.89 -8.48 -3.46
CA ASN A 547 28.05 -9.93 -3.37
C ASN A 547 29.52 -10.36 -3.49
N LEU A 548 30.33 -9.69 -4.32
CA LEU A 548 31.75 -9.96 -4.47
C LEU A 548 32.56 -9.49 -3.25
N ASN A 549 32.33 -8.26 -2.78
CA ASN A 549 33.08 -7.72 -1.64
C ASN A 549 32.68 -8.40 -0.32
N LEU A 550 31.43 -8.78 -0.15
CA LEU A 550 30.98 -9.54 1.01
C LEU A 550 31.72 -10.88 1.15
N GLN A 551 32.18 -11.48 0.05
CA GLN A 551 32.96 -12.73 0.09
C GLN A 551 34.45 -12.52 0.39
N LEU A 552 35.01 -11.38 -0.01
CA LEU A 552 36.45 -11.18 -0.07
C LEU A 552 36.97 -10.15 0.94
N THR A 553 36.07 -9.34 1.51
CA THR A 553 36.42 -8.15 2.27
C THR A 553 35.75 -8.17 3.64
N ASN A 554 36.52 -8.38 4.71
CA ASN A 554 36.01 -8.43 6.09
C ASN A 554 35.60 -7.05 6.64
N SER A 555 36.19 -5.97 6.14
CA SER A 555 35.86 -4.61 6.58
C SER A 555 36.24 -3.62 5.50
N SER A 556 35.34 -2.67 5.25
CA SER A 556 35.62 -1.53 4.40
C SER A 556 35.04 -0.26 5.01
N ARG A 557 35.77 0.83 4.89
CA ARG A 557 35.33 2.17 5.29
C ARG A 557 35.63 3.12 4.14
N ASP A 558 34.74 4.08 3.92
CA ASP A 558 34.88 5.16 2.94
C ASP A 558 35.12 4.69 1.50
N ILE A 559 34.32 3.72 1.03
CA ILE A 559 34.38 3.26 -0.36
C ILE A 559 33.69 4.26 -1.29
N GLU A 560 34.45 4.76 -2.26
CA GLU A 560 33.93 5.52 -3.39
C GLU A 560 33.62 4.58 -4.56
N LEU A 561 32.35 4.19 -4.69
CA LEU A 561 31.86 3.27 -5.74
C LEU A 561 32.04 3.78 -7.18
N ALA A 562 32.30 5.08 -7.34
CA ALA A 562 32.50 5.74 -8.64
C ALA A 562 33.94 5.64 -9.16
N THR A 563 34.88 5.09 -8.36
CA THR A 563 36.27 4.91 -8.81
C THR A 563 36.36 3.86 -9.92
N SER A 564 37.30 4.07 -10.84
CA SER A 564 37.53 3.15 -11.95
C SER A 564 37.97 1.75 -11.50
N GLU A 565 38.48 1.62 -10.27
CA GLU A 565 38.89 0.35 -9.68
C GLU A 565 37.71 -0.59 -9.42
N HIS A 566 36.52 -0.04 -9.20
CA HIS A 566 35.31 -0.80 -8.98
C HIS A 566 34.47 -0.99 -10.24
N GLY A 567 34.81 -0.28 -11.33
CA GLY A 567 34.08 -0.34 -12.59
C GLY A 567 33.98 -1.76 -13.16
N THR A 568 32.76 -2.20 -13.45
CA THR A 568 32.53 -3.47 -14.16
C THR A 568 32.62 -3.27 -15.67
N LEU A 569 33.26 -4.20 -16.37
CA LEU A 569 33.27 -4.20 -17.83
C LEU A 569 31.86 -4.54 -18.32
N ALA A 570 31.29 -3.64 -19.13
CA ALA A 570 30.00 -3.90 -19.78
C ALA A 570 30.10 -5.21 -20.59
N THR A 571 29.20 -6.16 -20.32
CA THR A 571 29.18 -7.43 -21.05
C THR A 571 28.78 -7.17 -22.50
N THR A 572 29.55 -7.71 -23.45
CA THR A 572 29.32 -7.53 -24.90
C THR A 572 28.21 -8.43 -25.44
N SER A 573 27.63 -9.28 -24.58
CA SER A 573 26.50 -10.13 -24.92
C SER A 573 25.21 -9.32 -24.92
N ASN A 574 24.50 -9.33 -26.05
CA ASN A 574 23.18 -8.72 -26.29
C ASN A 574 22.06 -9.40 -25.46
N GLN A 575 22.32 -9.68 -24.18
CA GLN A 575 21.38 -10.29 -23.25
C GLN A 575 20.52 -9.19 -22.65
N THR A 576 19.21 -9.29 -22.86
CA THR A 576 18.20 -8.37 -22.32
C THR A 576 17.99 -8.52 -20.80
N VAL A 577 18.80 -9.35 -20.12
CA VAL A 577 18.62 -9.72 -18.71
C VAL A 577 19.93 -9.53 -17.98
N THR A 578 19.95 -8.58 -17.05
CA THR A 578 21.06 -8.39 -16.11
C THR A 578 20.99 -9.47 -15.03
N LEU A 579 22.12 -10.14 -14.77
CA LEU A 579 22.18 -11.24 -13.80
C LEU A 579 22.83 -10.77 -12.49
N VAL A 580 22.12 -10.99 -11.38
CA VAL A 580 22.71 -10.89 -10.04
C VAL A 580 23.42 -12.20 -9.74
N ASN A 581 24.75 -12.14 -9.62
CA ASN A 581 25.62 -13.25 -9.26
C ASN A 581 25.63 -13.39 -7.75
N ILE A 582 25.14 -14.52 -7.26
CA ILE A 582 25.20 -14.90 -5.85
C ILE A 582 26.20 -16.06 -5.76
N ALA A 583 27.24 -15.95 -4.94
CA ALA A 583 28.10 -17.10 -4.74
C ALA A 583 27.37 -18.13 -3.87
N PRO A 584 27.34 -19.40 -4.31
CA PRO A 584 26.68 -20.46 -3.55
C PRO A 584 27.37 -20.73 -2.21
N VAL A 585 28.61 -20.29 -2.03
CA VAL A 585 29.43 -20.53 -0.83
C VAL A 585 29.30 -19.41 0.21
N TYR A 586 28.79 -18.23 -0.16
CA TYR A 586 28.75 -17.08 0.75
C TYR A 586 27.89 -17.34 1.99
N ALA A 587 26.74 -18.00 1.82
CA ALA A 587 25.89 -18.39 2.95
C ALA A 587 26.61 -19.32 3.95
N ASN A 588 27.46 -20.24 3.44
CA ASN A 588 28.27 -21.12 4.29
C ASN A 588 29.37 -20.33 5.01
N LEU A 589 30.00 -19.36 4.33
CA LEU A 589 31.03 -18.50 4.93
C LEU A 589 30.48 -17.65 6.08
N VAL A 590 29.27 -17.08 5.91
CA VAL A 590 28.58 -16.34 6.99
C VAL A 590 28.21 -17.27 8.15
N GLN A 591 27.78 -18.50 7.87
CA GLN A 591 27.55 -19.49 8.92
C GLN A 591 28.84 -19.87 9.66
N ASP A 592 29.96 -20.02 8.95
CA ASP A 592 31.26 -20.31 9.57
C ASP A 592 31.76 -19.15 10.44
N GLU A 593 31.55 -17.90 10.00
CA GLU A 593 31.89 -16.70 10.77
C GLU A 593 31.02 -16.57 12.04
N ALA A 594 29.71 -16.79 11.90
CA ALA A 594 28.77 -16.79 13.03
C ALA A 594 29.09 -17.91 14.04
N ASN A 595 29.51 -19.08 13.55
CA ASN A 595 29.91 -20.22 14.38
C ASN A 595 31.41 -20.22 14.77
N SER A 596 32.11 -19.11 14.57
CA SER A 596 33.51 -19.00 15.00
C SER A 596 33.62 -19.10 16.53
N ILE A 597 34.67 -19.77 17.01
CA ILE A 597 34.93 -19.99 18.45
C ILE A 597 34.79 -18.69 19.29
N PRO A 598 35.30 -17.52 18.86
CA PRO A 598 35.11 -16.28 19.61
C PRO A 598 33.65 -15.83 19.72
N ASN A 599 32.88 -15.92 18.63
CA ASN A 599 31.46 -15.54 18.62
C ASN A 599 30.61 -16.51 19.46
N VAL A 600 30.92 -17.81 19.41
CA VAL A 600 30.25 -18.85 20.22
C VAL A 600 30.59 -18.74 21.70
N ILE A 601 31.77 -18.23 22.06
CA ILE A 601 32.15 -17.97 23.47
C ILE A 601 31.49 -16.68 24.00
N GLN A 602 31.18 -15.71 23.13
CA GLN A 602 30.54 -14.44 23.51
C GLN A 602 29.00 -14.51 23.56
N SER A 603 28.37 -15.43 22.82
CA SER A 603 26.93 -15.73 22.89
C SER A 603 26.60 -16.65 24.06
#